data_AF-A0A842N6X7-F1
#
_entry.id   AF-A0A842N6X7-F1
#
_cell.length_a   1.000
_cell.length_b   1.000
_cell.length_c   1.000
_cell.angle_alpha   90.00
_cell.angle_beta   90.00
_cell.angle_gamma   90.00
#
_symmetry.space_group_name_H-M   'P 1'
#
loop_
_entity.id
_entity.type
_entity.pdbx_description
1 polymer ?
#
loop_
_entity_poly.entity_id
_entity_poly.type
_entity_poly.pdbx_seq_one_letter_code
_entity_poly.pdbx_strand_id
1 'polypeptide(L)' 'MTSIAKAPGKIILFGEHFVVYENRAILGAINKYATVASEKTNTDNIL' A
#
# COMPACT_ATOMS: atom_id res chain seq x y z
N MET A 1 -17.04 -12.72 10.28
CA MET A 1 -15.82 -12.05 10.78
C MET A 1 -15.32 -11.17 9.66
N THR A 2 -15.27 -9.87 9.88
CA THR A 2 -14.80 -8.88 8.91
C THR A 2 -13.31 -8.65 9.15
N SER A 3 -12.49 -8.83 8.11
CA SER A 3 -11.05 -8.55 8.14
C SER A 3 -10.79 -7.20 7.52
N ILE A 4 -10.02 -6.34 8.19
CA ILE A 4 -9.70 -4.99 7.72
C ILE A 4 -8.19 -4.83 7.67
N ALA A 5 -7.66 -4.51 6.49
CA ALA A 5 -6.25 -4.20 6.26
C ALA A 5 -6.09 -2.74 5.82
N LYS A 6 -5.06 -2.06 6.31
CA LYS A 6 -4.74 -0.67 5.96
C LYS A 6 -3.25 -0.54 5.63
N ALA A 7 -2.93 0.05 4.50
CA ALA A 7 -1.57 0.35 4.08
C ALA A 7 -1.41 1.85 3.80
N PRO A 8 -0.40 2.53 4.38
CA PRO A 8 -0.13 3.94 4.06
C PRO A 8 0.46 4.07 2.64
N GLY A 9 0.14 5.16 1.96
CA GLY A 9 0.87 5.60 0.79
C GLY A 9 2.28 6.05 1.18
N LYS A 10 3.14 6.26 0.18
CA LYS A 10 4.49 6.81 0.37
C LYS A 10 4.74 7.99 -0.55
N ILE A 11 5.64 8.88 -0.13
CA ILE A 11 6.20 9.95 -0.95
C ILE A 11 7.73 9.83 -0.94
N ILE A 12 8.38 10.19 -2.06
CA ILE A 12 9.84 10.29 -2.12
C ILE A 12 10.24 11.66 -1.59
N LEU A 13 11.10 11.69 -0.57
CA LEU A 13 11.63 12.93 0.01
C LEU A 13 12.89 13.38 -0.74
N PHE A 14 13.74 12.42 -1.12
CA PHE A 14 14.98 12.68 -1.84
C PHE A 14 15.37 11.49 -2.73
N GLY A 15 15.97 11.79 -3.88
CA GLY A 15 16.61 10.81 -4.76
C GLY A 15 15.68 10.18 -5.78
N GLU A 16 14.61 10.87 -6.19
CA GLU A 16 13.63 10.33 -7.15
C GLU A 16 14.25 10.04 -8.52
N HIS A 17 15.22 10.84 -8.96
CA HIS A 17 15.96 10.59 -10.20
C HIS A 17 17.12 9.60 -10.02
N PHE A 18 17.74 9.57 -8.83
CA PHE A 18 18.89 8.69 -8.56
C PHE A 18 18.49 7.22 -8.41
N VAL A 19 17.32 6.93 -7.82
CA VAL A 19 16.84 5.56 -7.60
C VAL A 19 16.59 4.79 -8.90
N VAL A 20 16.38 5.49 -10.01
CA VAL A 20 16.26 4.91 -11.35
C VAL A 20 17.59 4.30 -11.82
N TYR A 21 18.71 4.77 -11.28
CA TYR A 21 20.06 4.32 -11.60
C TYR A 21 20.69 3.53 -10.43
N GLU A 22 19.91 2.64 -9.80
CA GLU A 22 20.34 1.71 -8.75
C GLU A 22 20.91 2.36 -7.46
N ASN A 23 20.69 3.66 -7.28
CA ASN A 23 21.05 4.36 -6.06
C ASN A 23 19.90 4.38 -5.04
N ARG A 24 20.18 4.76 -3.79
CA ARG A 24 19.17 4.80 -2.72
C ARG A 24 18.35 6.09 -2.77
N ALA A 25 17.08 5.99 -2.37
CA ALA A 25 16.20 7.12 -2.11
C ALA A 25 15.66 7.06 -0.68
N ILE A 26 15.29 8.22 -0.14
CA ILE A 26 14.63 8.34 1.17
C ILE A 26 13.14 8.58 0.93
N LEU A 27 12.29 7.78 1.56
CA LEU A 27 10.85 7.83 1.41
C LEU A 27 10.16 7.96 2.77
N GLY A 28 9.05 8.68 2.80
CA GLY A 28 8.19 8.82 3.97
C GLY A 28 6.81 8.21 3.72
N ALA A 29 6.22 7.58 4.75
CA ALA A 29 4.80 7.23 4.73
C ALA A 29 3.95 8.50 4.85
N ILE A 30 2.82 8.55 4.16
CA ILE A 30 1.88 9.68 4.22
C ILE A 30 0.56 9.27 4.85
N ASN A 31 -0.15 10.26 5.41
CA ASN A 31 -1.48 10.09 6.00
C ASN A 31 -2.59 9.93 4.94
N LYS A 32 -2.36 9.04 3.97
CA LYS A 32 -3.32 8.64 2.93
C LYS A 32 -3.24 7.13 2.80
N TYR A 33 -4.33 6.42 3.08
CA TYR A 33 -4.32 4.98 3.26
C TYR A 33 -5.15 4.27 2.19
N ALA A 34 -4.62 3.18 1.65
CA ALA A 34 -5.42 2.15 1.00
C ALA A 34 -6.02 1.27 2.12
N THR A 35 -7.35 1.14 2.14
CA THR A 35 -8.06 0.33 3.12
C THR A 35 -8.85 -0.74 2.38
N VAL A 36 -8.68 -2.00 2.79
CA VAL A 36 -9.41 -3.14 2.25
C VAL A 36 -10.18 -3.79 3.39
N ALA A 37 -11.48 -3.94 3.22
CA ALA A 37 -12.34 -4.74 4.09
C ALA A 37 -12.76 -6.00 3.32
N SER A 38 -12.71 -7.14 3.99
CA SER A 38 -13.14 -8.42 3.46
C SER A 38 -14.07 -9.10 4.45
N GLU A 39 -15.10 -9.73 3.93
CA GLU A 39 -16.03 -10.54 4.71
C GLU A 39 -16.12 -11.93 4.11
N LYS A 40 -16.30 -12.93 4.97
CA LYS A 40 -16.58 -14.28 4.51
C LYS A 40 -17.97 -14.29 3.88
N THR A 41 -18.04 -14.54 2.57
CA THR A 41 -19.31 -14.78 1.89
C THR A 41 -19.79 -16.22 2.14
N ASN A 42 -21.10 -16.44 2.13
CA ASN A 42 -21.73 -17.77 2.26
C ASN A 42 -21.96 -18.47 0.91
N THR A 43 -21.48 -17.86 -0.18
CA THR A 43 -21.63 -18.39 -1.54
C THR A 43 -20.28 -18.91 -2.02
N ASP A 44 -20.23 -20.10 -2.62
CA ASP A 44 -19.02 -20.69 -3.22
C ASP A 44 -18.63 -20.02 -4.56
N ASN A 45 -18.96 -18.74 -4.74
CA ASN A 45 -18.52 -17.98 -5.90
C ASN A 45 -17.08 -17.51 -5.68
N ILE A 46 -16.16 -18.38 -6.07
CA ILE A 46 -14.77 -18.03 -6.31
C ILE A 46 -14.71 -17.60 -7.79
N LEU A 47 -14.64 -16.29 -8.01
CA LEU A 47 -14.27 -15.72 -9.31
C LEU A 47 -12.75 -15.84 -9.52
#